data_AF-T1AEY4-F1
#
_entry.id   AF-T1AEY4-F1
#
_cell.length_a   1.000
_cell.length_b   1.000
_cell.length_c   1.000
_cell.angle_alpha   90.00
_cell.angle_beta   90.00
_cell.angle_gamma   90.00
#
_symmetry.space_group_name_H-M   'P 1'
#
loop_
_entity.id
_entity.type
_entity.pdbx_description
1 polymer ?
#
loop_
_entity_poly.entity_id
_entity_poly.type
_entity_poly.pdbx_seq_one_letter_code
_entity_poly.pdbx_strand_id
1 'polypeptide(L)'
;MLGISMMVLVVVAFAIGIAYMIGYAFKIEKIIQIAKAEIGEIFVTLLIILIFFGAIYTVSPSGFIKIGPSSTYNTYQSDCLLLAGSSVNVFRSLATFFIPESYFLQLLRDFTVNVMSLHFGISFMPLKAFGLIYHILNLFISIAGGLAVLFIALIVFLSIIYSVFPIFLFLGIILRTIPWTRAAGGAFLGLFIAFYMLFPILLYFMLQSSPVSSVQQTINTNSYLSSTSNFISSASTFISSIMDVTHFDVVSLFITDIVEPLVFTLFVLIISLIISYDFMELVGDALGAPSLSSSNTLKKVL
;
A
#
# COMPACT_ATOMS: atom_id res chain seq x y z
N MET A 1 9.27 6.97 20.38
CA MET A 1 9.01 8.18 19.56
C MET A 1 8.12 9.19 20.31
N LEU A 2 6.87 8.86 20.64
CA LEU A 2 5.94 9.83 21.25
C LEU A 2 6.37 10.39 22.61
N GLY A 3 6.96 9.56 23.49
CA GLY A 3 7.53 10.04 24.75
C GLY A 3 8.66 11.06 24.57
N ILE A 4 9.44 10.93 23.48
CA ILE A 4 10.49 11.88 23.13
C ILE A 4 9.86 13.20 22.66
N SER A 5 8.82 13.14 21.81
CA SER A 5 8.07 14.34 21.39
C SER A 5 7.46 15.10 22.58
N MET A 6 6.86 14.38 23.54
CA MET A 6 6.31 14.99 24.76
C MET A 6 7.40 15.60 25.64
N MET A 7 8.54 14.91 25.80
CA MET A 7 9.68 15.44 26.56
C MET A 7 10.22 16.73 25.92
N VAL A 8 10.38 16.76 24.59
CA VAL A 8 10.81 17.97 23.87
C VAL A 8 9.82 19.12 24.09
N LEU A 9 8.52 18.86 23.99
CA LEU A 9 7.48 19.87 24.21
C LEU A 9 7.54 20.44 25.64
N VAL A 10 7.71 19.59 26.65
CA VAL A 10 7.86 20.02 28.05
C VAL A 10 9.11 20.88 28.24
N VAL A 11 10.25 20.49 27.64
CA VAL A 11 11.50 21.27 27.72
C VAL A 11 11.33 22.64 27.08
N VAL A 12 10.69 22.72 25.91
CA VAL A 12 10.43 23.98 25.21
C VAL A 12 9.45 24.86 25.99
N ALA A 13 8.38 24.26 26.54
CA ALA A 13 7.43 24.97 27.39
C ALA A 13 8.11 25.55 28.63
N PHE A 14 9.03 24.80 29.25
CA PHE A 14 9.79 25.27 30.40
C PHE A 14 10.73 26.44 30.03
N ALA A 15 11.43 26.34 28.91
CA ALA A 15 12.30 27.42 28.41
C ALA A 15 11.52 28.72 28.16
N ILE A 16 10.34 28.62 27.54
CA ILE A 16 9.47 29.78 27.28
C ILE A 16 8.87 30.32 28.59
N GLY A 17 8.54 29.46 29.54
CA GLY A 17 8.12 29.87 30.89
C GLY A 17 9.19 30.70 31.61
N ILE A 18 10.47 30.30 31.52
CA ILE A 18 11.58 31.08 32.05
C ILE A 18 11.71 32.43 31.33
N ALA A 19 11.63 32.45 29.99
CA ALA A 19 11.68 33.68 29.21
C ALA A 19 10.56 34.66 29.60
N TYR A 20 9.35 34.16 29.85
CA TYR A 20 8.23 34.95 30.35
C TYR A 20 8.52 35.56 31.73
N MET A 21 9.01 34.74 32.67
CA MET A 21 9.36 35.21 34.03
C MET A 21 10.46 36.29 34.00
N ILE A 22 11.49 36.13 33.15
CA ILE A 22 12.54 37.12 32.95
C ILE A 22 11.96 38.42 32.36
N GLY A 23 11.16 38.31 31.29
CA GLY A 23 10.52 39.47 30.66
C GLY A 23 9.65 40.26 31.64
N TYR A 24 8.93 39.55 32.52
CA TYR A 24 8.12 40.16 33.59
C TYR A 24 8.97 40.85 34.66
N ALA A 25 10.07 40.21 35.12
CA ALA A 25 10.96 40.76 36.13
C ALA A 25 11.65 42.07 35.68
N PHE A 26 12.10 42.13 34.42
CA PHE A 26 12.77 43.30 33.86
C PHE A 26 11.80 44.31 33.20
N LYS A 27 10.49 44.05 33.22
CA LYS A 27 9.46 44.86 32.53
C LYS A 27 9.75 45.10 31.04
N ILE A 28 10.34 44.12 30.36
CA ILE A 28 10.62 44.21 28.93
C ILE A 28 9.39 43.71 28.17
N GLU A 29 8.50 44.64 27.79
CA GLU A 29 7.21 44.34 27.15
C GLU A 29 7.34 43.45 25.90
N LYS A 30 8.41 43.64 25.12
CA LYS A 30 8.69 42.83 23.92
C LYS A 30 8.84 41.34 24.24
N ILE A 31 9.58 40.99 25.29
CA ILE A 31 9.79 39.57 25.69
C ILE A 31 8.49 38.97 26.18
N ILE A 32 7.69 39.74 26.94
CA ILE A 32 6.39 39.29 27.44
C ILE A 32 5.43 38.99 26.27
N GLN A 33 5.38 39.88 25.26
CA GLN A 33 4.52 39.68 24.09
C GLN A 33 4.94 38.45 23.26
N ILE A 34 6.24 38.26 23.04
CA ILE A 34 6.77 37.07 22.35
C ILE A 34 6.41 35.82 23.14
N ALA A 35 6.70 35.78 24.45
CA ALA A 35 6.42 34.61 25.26
C ALA A 35 4.91 34.28 25.33
N LYS A 36 4.02 35.28 25.37
CA LYS A 36 2.57 35.05 25.29
C LYS A 36 2.15 34.42 23.95
N ALA A 37 2.71 34.89 22.84
CA ALA A 37 2.44 34.32 21.52
C ALA A 37 2.94 32.87 21.43
N GLU A 38 4.14 32.58 21.94
CA GLU A 38 4.73 31.24 21.93
C GLU A 38 3.99 30.26 22.86
N ILE A 39 3.54 30.69 24.05
CA ILE A 39 2.70 29.85 24.94
C ILE A 39 1.40 29.44 24.25
N GLY A 40 0.77 30.37 23.52
CA GLY A 40 -0.44 30.08 22.75
C GLY A 40 -0.20 29.00 21.69
N GLU A 41 0.94 29.03 21.01
CA GLU A 41 1.27 27.98 20.04
C GLU A 41 1.57 26.63 20.71
N ILE A 42 2.34 26.61 21.79
CA ILE A 42 2.60 25.35 22.52
C ILE A 42 1.28 24.71 22.94
N PHE A 43 0.32 25.51 23.41
CA PHE A 43 -0.99 25.01 23.78
C PHE A 43 -1.75 24.39 22.60
N VAL A 44 -1.74 25.06 21.43
CA VAL A 44 -2.35 24.52 20.20
C VAL A 44 -1.66 23.23 19.75
N THR A 45 -0.32 23.18 19.77
CA THR A 45 0.41 21.96 19.40
C THR A 45 0.16 20.81 20.37
N LEU A 46 0.04 21.09 21.67
CA LEU A 46 -0.34 20.10 22.67
C LEU A 46 -1.76 19.58 22.43
N LEU A 47 -2.71 20.46 22.12
CA LEU A 47 -4.08 20.10 21.79
C LEU A 47 -4.15 19.22 20.54
N ILE A 48 -3.37 19.56 19.50
CA ILE A 48 -3.24 18.75 18.28
C ILE A 48 -2.70 17.35 18.61
N ILE A 49 -1.62 17.26 19.40
CA ILE A 49 -1.05 15.99 19.84
C ILE A 49 -2.07 15.17 20.65
N LEU A 50 -2.85 15.81 21.51
CA LEU A 50 -3.87 15.15 22.34
C LEU A 50 -5.01 14.61 21.47
N ILE A 51 -5.51 15.40 20.51
CA ILE A 51 -6.52 14.93 19.54
C ILE A 51 -5.96 13.75 18.74
N PHE A 52 -4.71 13.81 18.28
CA PHE A 52 -4.10 12.69 17.56
C PHE A 52 -3.94 11.45 18.40
N PHE A 53 -3.55 11.61 19.66
CA PHE A 53 -3.50 10.52 20.60
C PHE A 53 -4.90 9.91 20.77
N GLY A 54 -5.94 10.74 20.94
CA GLY A 54 -7.32 10.29 20.96
C GLY A 54 -7.71 9.51 19.70
N ALA A 55 -7.44 10.07 18.53
CA ALA A 55 -7.77 9.46 17.23
C ALA A 55 -7.11 8.09 17.05
N ILE A 56 -5.80 7.98 17.33
CA ILE A 56 -5.05 6.72 17.23
C ILE A 56 -5.61 5.67 18.20
N TYR A 57 -6.04 6.07 19.40
CA TYR A 57 -6.66 5.14 20.36
C TYR A 57 -8.07 4.69 19.95
N THR A 58 -8.79 5.49 19.16
CA THR A 58 -10.17 5.17 18.74
C THR A 58 -10.27 4.28 17.50
N VAL A 59 -9.27 4.28 16.61
CA VAL A 59 -9.33 3.52 15.35
C VAL A 59 -8.82 2.10 15.57
N SER A 60 -9.73 1.13 15.67
CA SER A 60 -9.46 -0.31 15.67
C SER A 60 -10.30 -0.98 14.58
N PRO A 61 -9.72 -1.88 13.76
CA PRO A 61 -10.37 -2.43 12.58
C PRO A 61 -11.42 -3.51 12.88
N SER A 62 -11.63 -3.87 14.16
CA SER A 62 -12.53 -4.97 14.53
C SER A 62 -13.90 -4.53 15.07
N GLY A 63 -14.27 -3.25 14.97
CA GLY A 63 -15.52 -2.74 15.52
C GLY A 63 -15.58 -2.89 17.04
N PHE A 64 -15.44 -1.78 17.76
CA PHE A 64 -15.39 -1.70 19.23
C PHE A 64 -14.06 -2.13 19.90
N ILE A 65 -13.13 -1.17 19.90
CA ILE A 65 -12.17 -0.85 20.98
C ILE A 65 -11.33 -2.02 21.55
N LYS A 66 -10.07 -2.14 21.11
CA LYS A 66 -8.85 -1.94 21.95
C LYS A 66 -7.60 -2.11 21.10
N ILE A 67 -6.84 -1.04 20.90
CA ILE A 67 -5.44 -1.10 20.43
C ILE A 67 -4.62 -0.28 21.41
N GLY A 68 -3.78 -0.96 22.18
CA GLY A 68 -2.79 -0.33 23.05
C GLY A 68 -1.61 0.22 22.23
N PRO A 69 -0.73 1.01 22.86
CA PRO A 69 0.42 1.63 22.18
C PRO A 69 1.44 0.62 21.62
N SER A 70 1.32 -0.67 21.95
CA SER A 70 2.13 -1.77 21.42
C SER A 70 1.53 -2.47 20.19
N SER A 71 0.27 -2.21 19.84
CA SER A 71 -0.43 -2.99 18.80
C SER A 71 -0.64 -2.26 17.47
N THR A 72 -0.50 -0.93 17.37
CA THR A 72 -0.67 -0.24 16.07
C THR A 72 0.34 -0.69 15.02
N TYR A 73 1.63 -0.73 15.37
CA TYR A 73 2.65 -1.27 14.46
C TYR A 73 2.34 -2.72 14.05
N ASN A 74 1.89 -3.56 14.99
CA ASN A 74 1.54 -4.95 14.71
C ASN A 74 0.28 -5.09 13.85
N THR A 75 -0.72 -4.22 14.03
CA THR A 75 -1.95 -4.18 13.21
C THR A 75 -1.64 -3.72 11.80
N TYR A 76 -0.84 -2.67 11.63
CA TYR A 76 -0.41 -2.24 10.30
C TYR A 76 0.50 -3.27 9.63
N GLN A 77 1.41 -3.88 10.38
CA GLN A 77 2.23 -4.97 9.87
C GLN A 77 1.36 -6.17 9.49
N SER A 78 0.30 -6.50 10.25
CA SER A 78 -0.62 -7.57 9.89
C SER A 78 -1.43 -7.22 8.66
N ASP A 79 -1.90 -5.98 8.50
CA ASP A 79 -2.67 -5.56 7.32
C ASP A 79 -1.79 -5.53 6.06
N CYS A 80 -0.55 -5.05 6.21
CA CYS A 80 0.44 -5.07 5.13
C CYS A 80 0.87 -6.51 4.80
N LEU A 81 0.98 -7.40 5.79
CA LEU A 81 1.20 -8.84 5.58
C LEU A 81 -0.01 -9.54 5.00
N LEU A 82 -1.24 -9.10 5.28
CA LEU A 82 -2.46 -9.63 4.66
C LEU A 82 -2.51 -9.22 3.18
N LEU A 83 -2.22 -7.95 2.87
CA LEU A 83 -2.13 -7.44 1.51
C LEU A 83 -0.99 -8.14 0.74
N ALA A 84 0.19 -8.26 1.38
CA ALA A 84 1.32 -8.97 0.82
C ALA A 84 1.05 -10.47 0.66
N GLY A 85 0.45 -11.11 1.66
CA GLY A 85 0.06 -12.51 1.63
C GLY A 85 -0.95 -12.78 0.51
N SER A 86 -1.94 -11.90 0.33
CA SER A 86 -2.85 -11.97 -0.82
C SER A 86 -2.09 -11.89 -2.14
N SER A 87 -1.18 -10.92 -2.29
CA SER A 87 -0.39 -10.76 -3.52
C SER A 87 0.54 -11.95 -3.81
N VAL A 88 1.17 -12.50 -2.77
CA VAL A 88 2.06 -13.67 -2.88
C VAL A 88 1.25 -14.92 -3.18
N ASN A 89 0.06 -15.06 -2.61
CA ASN A 89 -0.83 -16.17 -2.91
C ASN A 89 -1.35 -16.09 -4.35
N VAL A 90 -1.75 -14.92 -4.84
CA VAL A 90 -2.12 -14.71 -6.25
C VAL A 90 -0.93 -15.04 -7.16
N PHE A 91 0.27 -14.56 -6.83
CA PHE A 91 1.48 -14.88 -7.59
C PHE A 91 1.80 -16.38 -7.58
N ARG A 92 1.65 -17.03 -6.43
CA ARG A 92 1.88 -18.46 -6.28
C ARG A 92 0.86 -19.24 -7.11
N SER A 93 -0.42 -18.90 -7.04
CA SER A 93 -1.48 -19.53 -7.84
C SER A 93 -1.22 -19.36 -9.33
N LEU A 94 -0.84 -18.15 -9.76
CA LEU A 94 -0.42 -17.86 -11.13
C LEU A 94 0.77 -18.74 -11.55
N ALA A 95 1.83 -18.76 -10.75
CA ALA A 95 3.03 -19.55 -11.04
C ALA A 95 2.72 -21.05 -11.11
N THR A 96 1.93 -21.58 -10.18
CA THR A 96 1.57 -23.00 -10.16
C THR A 96 0.65 -23.40 -11.30
N PHE A 97 -0.21 -22.50 -11.79
CA PHE A 97 -1.11 -22.77 -12.90
C PHE A 97 -0.35 -22.65 -14.24
N PHE A 98 0.28 -21.51 -14.49
CA PHE A 98 0.80 -21.18 -15.80
C PHE A 98 2.16 -21.80 -16.15
N ILE A 99 3.05 -22.01 -15.18
CA ILE A 99 4.39 -22.56 -15.45
C ILE A 99 4.28 -23.99 -16.01
N PRO A 100 3.66 -24.97 -15.33
CA PRO A 100 3.59 -26.33 -15.87
C PRO A 100 2.78 -26.42 -17.17
N GLU A 101 1.70 -25.64 -17.29
CA GLU A 101 0.88 -25.65 -18.51
C GLU A 101 1.61 -25.08 -19.72
N SER A 102 2.35 -23.97 -19.55
CA SER A 102 3.12 -23.37 -20.64
C SER A 102 4.24 -24.30 -21.14
N TYR A 103 4.94 -24.99 -20.23
CA TYR A 103 5.94 -26.00 -20.61
C TYR A 103 5.32 -27.19 -21.32
N PHE A 104 4.17 -27.68 -20.84
CA PHE A 104 3.47 -28.80 -21.47
C PHE A 104 2.98 -28.45 -22.88
N LEU A 105 2.40 -27.26 -23.05
CA LEU A 105 1.97 -26.76 -24.36
C LEU A 105 3.14 -26.52 -25.31
N GLN A 106 4.28 -26.06 -24.80
CA GLN A 106 5.50 -25.96 -25.60
C GLN A 106 5.97 -27.32 -26.09
N LEU A 107 5.93 -28.35 -25.23
CA LEU A 107 6.29 -29.72 -25.60
C LEU A 107 5.33 -30.29 -26.66
N LEU A 108 4.01 -30.05 -26.51
CA LEU A 108 3.00 -30.45 -27.50
C LEU A 108 3.18 -29.71 -28.84
N ARG A 109 3.51 -28.42 -28.81
CA ARG A 109 3.76 -27.62 -30.02
C ARG A 109 4.95 -28.16 -30.82
N ASP A 110 6.01 -28.55 -30.12
CA ASP A 110 7.25 -29.01 -30.71
C ASP A 110 7.22 -30.54 -31.04
N PHE A 111 6.08 -31.21 -30.77
CA PHE A 111 5.88 -32.61 -31.12
C PHE A 111 5.76 -32.79 -32.64
N THR A 112 6.77 -33.43 -33.22
CA THR A 112 6.82 -33.75 -34.66
C THR A 112 6.78 -35.26 -34.84
N VAL A 113 5.88 -35.74 -35.70
CA VAL A 113 5.82 -37.15 -36.08
C VAL A 113 6.43 -37.25 -37.46
N ASN A 114 7.63 -37.83 -37.53
CA ASN A 114 8.33 -38.10 -38.77
C ASN A 114 8.05 -39.54 -39.17
N VAL A 115 7.22 -39.74 -40.21
CA VAL A 115 7.01 -41.06 -40.80
C VAL A 115 7.95 -41.17 -41.99
N MET A 116 9.09 -41.84 -41.77
CA MET A 116 10.08 -42.06 -42.82
C MET A 116 9.89 -43.47 -43.40
N SER A 117 9.38 -43.54 -44.63
CA SER A 117 9.56 -44.72 -45.48
C SER A 117 10.88 -44.56 -46.23
N LEU A 118 11.59 -45.66 -46.52
CA LEU A 118 12.99 -45.72 -46.94
C LEU A 118 13.47 -44.70 -48.01
N HIS A 119 12.59 -44.04 -48.77
CA HIS A 119 12.97 -43.08 -49.82
C HIS A 119 12.16 -41.76 -49.86
N PHE A 120 11.12 -41.59 -49.03
CA PHE A 120 10.35 -40.34 -48.90
C PHE A 120 9.80 -40.22 -47.47
N GLY A 121 10.13 -39.12 -46.78
CA GLY A 121 9.61 -38.82 -45.44
C GLY A 121 8.58 -37.70 -45.48
N ILE A 122 7.43 -37.93 -44.83
CA ILE A 122 6.45 -36.87 -44.54
C ILE A 122 6.58 -36.55 -43.05
N SER A 123 6.87 -35.29 -42.74
CA SER A 123 6.81 -34.77 -41.38
C SER A 123 5.44 -34.12 -41.16
N PHE A 124 4.76 -34.54 -40.09
CA PHE A 124 3.50 -33.94 -39.67
C PHE A 124 3.66 -33.31 -38.29
N MET A 125 3.14 -32.09 -38.15
CA MET A 125 3.05 -31.35 -36.89
C MET A 125 1.57 -31.28 -36.49
N PRO A 126 1.00 -32.36 -35.92
CA PRO A 126 -0.43 -32.45 -35.62
C PRO A 126 -0.95 -31.31 -34.74
N LEU A 127 -0.08 -30.73 -33.92
CA LEU A 127 -0.43 -29.83 -32.83
C LEU A 127 0.02 -28.39 -33.08
N LYS A 128 0.30 -28.00 -34.33
CA LYS A 128 0.75 -26.64 -34.65
C LYS A 128 -0.26 -25.55 -34.24
N ALA A 129 -1.56 -25.89 -34.21
CA ALA A 129 -2.62 -25.00 -33.74
C ALA A 129 -2.48 -24.58 -32.26
N PHE A 130 -1.87 -25.43 -31.42
CA PHE A 130 -1.60 -25.09 -30.01
C PHE A 130 -0.62 -23.92 -29.85
N GLY A 131 0.14 -23.58 -30.90
CA GLY A 131 0.99 -22.40 -30.90
C GLY A 131 0.22 -21.09 -30.65
N LEU A 132 -1.02 -20.98 -31.14
CA LEU A 132 -1.86 -19.80 -30.92
C LEU A 132 -2.31 -19.72 -29.45
N ILE A 133 -2.74 -20.84 -28.87
CA ILE A 133 -3.14 -20.93 -27.46
C ILE A 133 -1.96 -20.60 -26.54
N TYR A 134 -0.78 -21.15 -26.85
CA TYR A 134 0.45 -20.84 -26.14
C TYR A 134 0.76 -19.33 -26.15
N HIS A 135 0.59 -18.66 -27.30
CA HIS A 135 0.85 -17.23 -27.39
C HIS A 135 -0.14 -16.40 -26.55
N ILE A 136 -1.43 -16.76 -26.56
CA ILE A 136 -2.45 -16.14 -25.72
C ILE A 136 -2.14 -16.34 -24.23
N LEU A 137 -1.80 -17.56 -23.82
CA LEU A 137 -1.42 -17.85 -22.44
C LEU A 137 -0.18 -17.06 -22.02
N ASN A 138 0.82 -16.95 -22.89
CA ASN A 138 2.01 -16.15 -22.60
C ASN A 138 1.70 -14.66 -22.43
N LEU A 139 0.73 -14.12 -23.18
CA LEU A 139 0.23 -12.75 -22.96
C LEU A 139 -0.44 -12.61 -21.58
N PHE A 140 -1.28 -13.57 -21.17
CA PHE A 140 -1.88 -13.56 -19.84
C PHE A 140 -0.84 -13.64 -18.71
N ILE A 141 0.18 -14.50 -18.86
CA ILE A 141 1.31 -14.58 -17.92
C ILE A 141 2.05 -13.25 -17.85
N SER A 142 2.32 -12.62 -18.99
CA SER A 142 3.02 -11.34 -19.04
C SER A 142 2.22 -10.23 -18.35
N ILE A 143 0.90 -10.17 -18.57
CA ILE A 143 0.01 -9.19 -17.93
C ILE A 143 -0.05 -9.45 -16.42
N ALA A 144 -0.28 -10.70 -16.01
CA ALA A 144 -0.38 -11.09 -14.61
C ALA A 144 0.95 -10.85 -13.86
N GLY A 145 2.09 -11.15 -14.51
CA GLY A 145 3.42 -10.86 -14.00
C GLY A 145 3.66 -9.35 -13.84
N GLY A 146 3.28 -8.55 -14.84
CA GLY A 146 3.35 -7.09 -14.76
C GLY A 146 2.53 -6.51 -13.60
N LEU A 147 1.31 -7.01 -13.41
CA LEU A 147 0.46 -6.64 -12.28
C LEU A 147 1.10 -7.07 -10.94
N ALA A 148 1.59 -8.30 -10.83
CA ALA A 148 2.22 -8.78 -9.59
C ALA A 148 3.43 -7.91 -9.19
N VAL A 149 4.27 -7.50 -10.15
CA VAL A 149 5.39 -6.58 -9.89
C VAL A 149 4.88 -5.23 -9.37
N LEU A 150 3.79 -4.70 -9.94
CA LEU A 150 3.18 -3.46 -9.47
C LEU A 150 2.70 -3.58 -8.02
N PHE A 151 2.08 -4.71 -7.65
CA PHE A 151 1.67 -4.96 -6.26
C PHE A 151 2.85 -5.06 -5.29
N ILE A 152 3.94 -5.71 -5.68
CA ILE A 152 5.16 -5.76 -4.87
C ILE A 152 5.72 -4.34 -4.68
N ALA A 153 5.80 -3.55 -5.75
CA ALA A 153 6.27 -2.17 -5.68
C ALA A 153 5.40 -1.32 -4.74
N LEU A 154 4.09 -1.54 -4.76
CA LEU A 154 3.11 -0.90 -3.90
C LEU A 154 3.29 -1.28 -2.42
N ILE A 155 3.48 -2.56 -2.11
CA ILE A 155 3.78 -3.03 -0.75
C ILE A 155 5.08 -2.40 -0.23
N VAL A 156 6.12 -2.35 -1.07
CA VAL A 156 7.38 -1.70 -0.74
C VAL A 156 7.17 -0.20 -0.50
N PHE A 157 6.42 0.48 -1.35
CA PHE A 157 6.10 1.90 -1.20
C PHE A 157 5.35 2.18 0.11
N LEU A 158 4.31 1.41 0.43
CA LEU A 158 3.59 1.52 1.70
C LEU A 158 4.54 1.27 2.88
N SER A 159 5.38 0.23 2.81
CA SER A 159 6.37 -0.08 3.85
C SER A 159 7.33 1.09 4.09
N ILE A 160 7.79 1.75 3.03
CA ILE A 160 8.63 2.97 3.13
C ILE A 160 7.86 4.10 3.81
N ILE A 161 6.60 4.34 3.42
CA ILE A 161 5.75 5.37 4.04
C ILE A 161 5.64 5.10 5.55
N TYR A 162 5.30 3.88 5.96
CA TYR A 162 5.13 3.58 7.40
C TYR A 162 6.43 3.65 8.20
N SER A 163 7.57 3.34 7.58
CA SER A 163 8.87 3.42 8.25
C SER A 163 9.35 4.86 8.43
N VAL A 164 9.17 5.71 7.41
CA VAL A 164 9.71 7.08 7.39
C VAL A 164 8.78 8.09 8.05
N PHE A 165 7.47 7.97 7.88
CA PHE A 165 6.53 9.04 8.24
C PHE A 165 6.43 9.36 9.74
N PRO A 166 6.59 8.41 10.69
CA PRO A 166 6.66 8.76 12.12
C PRO A 166 7.75 9.78 12.46
N ILE A 167 8.83 9.82 11.68
CA ILE A 167 9.91 10.80 11.83
C ILE A 167 9.41 12.21 11.47
N PHE A 168 8.52 12.36 10.49
CA PHE A 168 7.95 13.65 10.10
C PHE A 168 7.05 14.26 11.18
N LEU A 169 6.36 13.44 11.99
CA LEU A 169 5.64 13.97 13.15
C LEU A 169 6.61 14.62 14.15
N PHE A 170 7.72 13.94 14.46
CA PHE A 170 8.72 14.46 15.38
C PHE A 170 9.37 15.74 14.85
N LEU A 171 9.77 15.71 13.57
CA LEU A 171 10.36 16.86 12.90
C LEU A 171 9.38 18.03 12.82
N GLY A 172 8.11 17.76 12.53
CA GLY A 172 7.05 18.77 12.46
C GLY A 172 6.83 19.47 13.80
N ILE A 173 6.83 18.73 14.91
CA ILE A 173 6.72 19.31 16.26
C ILE A 173 7.94 20.19 16.58
N ILE A 174 9.16 19.70 16.32
CA ILE A 174 10.38 20.50 16.56
C ILE A 174 10.37 21.77 15.72
N LEU A 175 10.04 21.69 14.43
CA LEU A 175 10.05 22.85 13.54
C LEU A 175 8.99 23.90 13.92
N ARG A 176 7.92 23.52 14.63
CA ARG A 176 6.99 24.51 15.19
C ARG A 176 7.55 25.28 16.38
N THR A 177 8.52 24.72 17.11
CA THR A 177 9.15 25.42 18.26
C THR A 177 10.11 26.53 17.83
N ILE A 178 10.49 26.57 16.55
CA ILE A 178 11.35 27.61 15.98
C ILE A 178 10.48 28.52 15.11
N PRO A 179 10.37 29.83 15.45
CA PRO A 179 9.36 30.71 14.85
C PRO A 179 9.52 30.87 13.33
N TRP A 180 10.74 30.81 12.80
CA TRP A 180 10.98 30.93 11.36
C TRP A 180 10.73 29.62 10.59
N THR A 181 10.68 28.46 11.24
CA THR A 181 10.37 27.17 10.57
C THR A 181 8.94 26.70 10.82
N ARG A 182 8.10 27.52 11.45
CA ARG A 182 6.72 27.15 11.81
C ARG A 182 5.90 26.68 10.60
N ALA A 183 6.03 27.36 9.46
CA ALA A 183 5.40 26.99 8.20
C ALA A 183 5.82 25.60 7.71
N ALA A 184 7.12 25.29 7.75
CA ALA A 184 7.64 23.97 7.38
C ALA A 184 7.14 22.88 8.34
N GLY A 185 7.08 23.19 9.65
CA GLY A 185 6.51 22.30 10.65
C GLY A 185 5.04 21.94 10.40
N GLY A 186 4.24 22.93 9.97
CA GLY A 186 2.85 22.71 9.55
C GLY A 186 2.73 21.75 8.35
N ALA A 187 3.61 21.88 7.36
CA ALA A 187 3.64 21.00 6.19
C ALA A 187 4.00 19.56 6.57
N PHE A 188 5.02 19.35 7.42
CA PHE A 188 5.40 18.01 7.89
C PHE A 188 4.31 17.35 8.74
N LEU A 189 3.61 18.13 9.56
CA LEU A 189 2.44 17.63 10.28
C LEU A 189 1.31 17.27 9.33
N GLY A 190 0.99 18.11 8.34
CA GLY A 190 -0.03 17.81 7.33
C GLY A 190 0.28 16.52 6.56
N LEU A 191 1.52 16.36 6.11
CA LEU A 191 2.01 15.17 5.42
C LEU A 191 1.91 13.91 6.30
N PHE A 192 2.25 14.01 7.58
CA PHE A 192 2.03 12.93 8.53
C PHE A 192 0.54 12.57 8.63
N ILE A 193 -0.34 13.53 8.87
CA ILE A 193 -1.78 13.27 9.08
C ILE A 193 -2.40 12.62 7.83
N ALA A 194 -2.09 13.16 6.66
CA ALA A 194 -2.68 12.71 5.41
C ALA A 194 -2.25 11.30 5.00
N PHE A 195 -0.96 10.97 5.09
CA PHE A 195 -0.45 9.68 4.63
C PHE A 195 -0.35 8.62 5.73
N TYR A 196 -0.12 9.03 6.98
CA TYR A 196 -0.03 8.08 8.08
C TYR A 196 -1.40 7.72 8.67
N MET A 197 -2.37 8.63 8.65
CA MET A 197 -3.70 8.36 9.20
C MET A 197 -4.79 8.27 8.13
N LEU A 198 -4.96 9.30 7.29
CA LEU A 198 -6.07 9.31 6.33
C LEU A 198 -5.92 8.22 5.27
N PHE A 199 -4.72 8.09 4.67
CA PHE A 199 -4.45 7.12 3.61
C PHE A 199 -4.80 5.67 4.00
N PRO A 200 -4.31 5.10 5.13
CA PRO A 200 -4.71 3.75 5.55
C PRO A 200 -6.21 3.62 5.80
N ILE A 201 -6.84 4.63 6.38
CA ILE A 201 -8.28 4.60 6.67
C ILE A 201 -9.08 4.54 5.36
N LEU A 202 -8.70 5.36 4.37
CA LEU A 202 -9.32 5.36 3.04
C LEU A 202 -9.10 4.03 2.32
N LEU A 203 -7.86 3.52 2.35
CA LEU A 203 -7.51 2.25 1.72
C LEU A 203 -8.29 1.10 2.36
N TYR A 204 -8.35 1.03 3.68
CA TYR A 204 -9.13 0.03 4.41
C TYR A 204 -10.62 0.12 4.07
N PHE A 205 -11.21 1.32 4.12
CA PHE A 205 -12.63 1.53 3.83
C PHE A 205 -12.99 1.11 2.40
N MET A 206 -12.17 1.51 1.43
CA MET A 206 -12.41 1.19 0.02
C MET A 206 -12.17 -0.30 -0.28
N LEU A 207 -11.16 -0.93 0.32
CA LEU A 207 -10.93 -2.37 0.17
C LEU A 207 -12.01 -3.22 0.85
N GLN A 208 -12.54 -2.78 1.99
CA GLN A 208 -13.63 -3.50 2.68
C GLN A 208 -14.93 -3.49 1.86
N SER A 209 -15.15 -2.44 1.06
CA SER A 209 -16.27 -2.38 0.11
C SER A 209 -16.09 -3.28 -1.11
N SER A 210 -14.92 -3.91 -1.27
CA SER A 210 -14.63 -4.79 -2.41
C SER A 210 -15.24 -6.19 -2.21
N PRO A 211 -15.89 -6.77 -3.24
CA PRO A 211 -16.42 -8.14 -3.19
C PRO A 211 -15.34 -9.23 -3.07
N VAL A 212 -14.06 -8.86 -3.05
CA VAL A 212 -12.87 -9.73 -3.07
C VAL A 212 -12.66 -10.51 -1.76
N SER A 213 -13.39 -10.17 -0.69
CA SER A 213 -13.30 -10.84 0.62
C SER A 213 -13.75 -12.31 0.63
N SER A 214 -14.30 -12.84 -0.48
CA SER A 214 -14.73 -14.25 -0.61
C SER A 214 -13.64 -15.21 -1.08
N VAL A 215 -12.51 -14.75 -1.62
CA VAL A 215 -11.46 -15.63 -2.19
C VAL A 215 -10.51 -16.20 -1.12
N GLN A 216 -10.55 -15.71 0.12
CA GLN A 216 -9.55 -16.01 1.14
C GLN A 216 -9.82 -17.25 2.02
N GLN A 217 -10.90 -18.03 1.83
CA GLN A 217 -11.30 -19.06 2.80
C GLN A 217 -11.06 -20.53 2.46
N THR A 218 -10.39 -20.89 1.37
CA THR A 218 -10.31 -22.32 0.99
C THR A 218 -8.95 -22.79 0.48
N ILE A 219 -7.85 -22.47 1.18
CA ILE A 219 -6.61 -23.24 1.02
C ILE A 219 -6.17 -23.76 2.39
N ASN A 220 -6.81 -24.85 2.80
CA ASN A 220 -6.34 -25.70 3.89
C ASN A 220 -5.02 -26.36 3.42
N THR A 221 -3.89 -25.89 3.92
CA THR A 221 -2.52 -26.18 3.44
C THR A 221 -1.97 -27.57 3.77
N ASN A 222 -2.81 -28.55 4.12
CA ASN A 222 -2.34 -29.85 4.62
C ASN A 222 -2.15 -30.96 3.56
N SER A 223 -2.23 -30.68 2.25
CA SER A 223 -2.29 -31.74 1.22
C SER A 223 -1.24 -31.72 0.09
N TYR A 224 -0.11 -31.01 0.24
CA TYR A 224 0.86 -30.84 -0.87
C TYR A 224 2.21 -31.57 -0.71
N LEU A 225 2.32 -32.57 0.16
CA LEU A 225 3.56 -33.34 0.36
C LEU A 225 3.60 -34.70 -0.37
N SER A 226 2.85 -34.87 -1.47
CA SER A 226 2.85 -36.07 -2.32
C SER A 226 3.17 -35.74 -3.79
N SER A 227 4.32 -35.10 -4.01
CA SER A 227 4.68 -34.43 -5.27
C SER A 227 5.12 -35.32 -6.44
N THR A 228 4.86 -36.64 -6.43
CA THR A 228 5.20 -37.54 -7.55
C THR A 228 4.01 -38.31 -8.13
N SER A 229 2.98 -38.61 -7.33
CA SER A 229 1.69 -39.13 -7.85
C SER A 229 0.84 -38.05 -8.53
N ASN A 230 1.20 -36.78 -8.31
CA ASN A 230 0.43 -35.64 -8.80
C ASN A 230 0.64 -35.36 -10.29
N PHE A 231 1.69 -35.84 -10.96
CA PHE A 231 1.88 -35.57 -12.39
C PHE A 231 0.87 -36.34 -13.26
N ILE A 232 0.59 -37.61 -12.93
CA ILE A 232 -0.39 -38.43 -13.66
C ILE A 232 -1.80 -37.97 -13.34
N SER A 233 -2.10 -37.60 -12.08
CA SER A 233 -3.41 -37.05 -11.73
C SER A 233 -3.62 -35.63 -12.27
N SER A 234 -2.58 -34.80 -12.33
CA SER A 234 -2.65 -33.48 -12.98
C SER A 234 -2.78 -33.59 -14.49
N ALA A 235 -2.10 -34.55 -15.13
CA ALA A 235 -2.31 -34.85 -16.55
C ALA A 235 -3.72 -35.40 -16.82
N SER A 236 -4.28 -36.24 -15.93
CA SER A 236 -5.66 -36.73 -16.08
C SER A 236 -6.70 -35.64 -15.84
N THR A 237 -6.49 -34.75 -14.86
CA THR A 237 -7.35 -33.57 -14.67
C THR A 237 -7.17 -32.56 -15.79
N PHE A 238 -5.99 -32.49 -16.42
CA PHE A 238 -5.72 -31.64 -17.57
C PHE A 238 -6.40 -32.18 -18.84
N ILE A 239 -6.44 -33.51 -19.03
CA ILE A 239 -7.19 -34.12 -20.13
C ILE A 239 -8.70 -33.97 -19.90
N SER A 240 -9.19 -34.13 -18.66
CA SER A 240 -10.61 -33.88 -18.35
C SER A 240 -10.96 -32.39 -18.46
N SER A 241 -10.07 -31.49 -18.02
CA SER A 241 -10.28 -30.06 -18.15
C SER A 241 -10.16 -29.60 -19.60
N ILE A 242 -9.30 -30.18 -20.44
CA ILE A 242 -9.29 -29.90 -21.89
C ILE A 242 -10.62 -30.25 -22.55
N MET A 243 -11.29 -31.32 -22.10
CA MET A 243 -12.63 -31.62 -22.60
C MET A 243 -13.67 -30.57 -22.15
N ASP A 244 -13.52 -30.01 -20.94
CA ASP A 244 -14.35 -28.90 -20.44
C ASP A 244 -13.93 -27.50 -20.98
N VAL A 245 -12.70 -27.33 -21.45
CA VAL A 245 -12.13 -26.09 -22.07
C VAL A 245 -12.75 -25.79 -23.44
N THR A 246 -13.65 -26.65 -23.92
CA THR A 246 -14.56 -26.27 -25.02
C THR A 246 -15.59 -25.21 -24.60
N HIS A 247 -15.64 -24.82 -23.33
CA HIS A 247 -16.33 -23.63 -22.85
C HIS A 247 -15.33 -22.53 -22.44
N PHE A 248 -15.66 -21.29 -22.79
CA PHE A 248 -14.88 -20.06 -22.61
C PHE A 248 -14.54 -19.70 -21.14
N ASP A 249 -14.70 -20.64 -20.20
CA ASP A 249 -14.64 -20.41 -18.76
C ASP A 249 -13.23 -20.09 -18.25
N VAL A 250 -12.16 -20.54 -18.92
CA VAL A 250 -10.79 -20.22 -18.48
C VAL A 250 -10.51 -18.71 -18.58
N VAL A 251 -11.01 -18.05 -19.62
CA VAL A 251 -10.83 -16.60 -19.79
C VAL A 251 -11.69 -15.85 -18.80
N SER A 252 -12.93 -16.29 -18.55
CA SER A 252 -13.78 -15.65 -17.54
C SER A 252 -13.18 -15.81 -16.14
N LEU A 253 -12.72 -17.00 -15.76
CA LEU A 253 -12.05 -17.24 -14.47
C LEU A 253 -10.79 -16.39 -14.32
N PHE A 254 -9.97 -16.26 -15.36
CA PHE A 254 -8.81 -15.36 -15.32
C PHE A 254 -9.22 -13.91 -15.11
N ILE A 255 -10.29 -13.45 -15.78
CA ILE A 255 -10.77 -12.08 -15.64
C ILE A 255 -11.35 -11.85 -14.24
N THR A 256 -12.24 -12.71 -13.75
CA THR A 256 -12.94 -12.54 -12.47
C THR A 256 -12.02 -12.75 -11.27
N ASP A 257 -11.15 -13.75 -11.33
CA ASP A 257 -10.37 -14.16 -10.14
C ASP A 257 -9.03 -13.42 -10.05
N ILE A 258 -8.52 -12.90 -11.17
CA ILE A 258 -7.19 -12.30 -11.24
C ILE A 258 -7.27 -10.84 -11.69
N VAL A 259 -7.79 -10.56 -12.89
CA VAL A 259 -7.70 -9.20 -13.44
C VAL A 259 -8.58 -8.22 -12.66
N GLU A 260 -9.84 -8.56 -12.42
CA GLU A 260 -10.81 -7.72 -11.74
C GLU A 260 -10.34 -7.26 -10.33
N PRO A 261 -9.96 -8.15 -9.39
CA PRO A 261 -9.53 -7.74 -8.06
C PRO A 261 -8.24 -6.90 -8.09
N LEU A 262 -7.32 -7.21 -9.02
CA LEU A 262 -6.05 -6.49 -9.15
C LEU A 262 -6.29 -5.06 -9.66
N VAL A 263 -7.08 -4.91 -10.73
CA VAL A 263 -7.40 -3.59 -11.30
C VAL A 263 -8.20 -2.74 -10.32
N PHE A 264 -9.18 -3.33 -9.63
CA PHE A 264 -9.95 -2.64 -8.59
C PHE A 264 -9.05 -2.11 -7.47
N THR A 265 -8.15 -2.95 -6.95
CA THR A 265 -7.24 -2.55 -5.87
C THR A 265 -6.29 -1.44 -6.31
N LEU A 266 -5.78 -1.50 -7.55
CA LEU A 266 -4.93 -0.45 -8.12
C LEU A 266 -5.71 0.88 -8.21
N PHE A 267 -6.94 0.84 -8.69
CA PHE A 267 -7.81 2.01 -8.79
C PHE A 267 -8.11 2.63 -7.42
N VAL A 268 -8.47 1.79 -6.44
CA VAL A 268 -8.67 2.21 -5.05
C VAL A 268 -7.44 2.91 -4.48
N LEU A 269 -6.25 2.37 -4.75
CA LEU A 269 -5.02 2.98 -4.29
C LEU A 269 -4.75 4.34 -4.93
N ILE A 270 -4.90 4.46 -6.25
CA ILE A 270 -4.70 5.75 -6.95
C ILE A 270 -5.63 6.80 -6.37
N ILE A 271 -6.92 6.47 -6.22
CA ILE A 271 -7.91 7.39 -5.64
C ILE A 271 -7.53 7.77 -4.21
N SER A 272 -7.17 6.79 -3.38
CA SER A 272 -6.77 7.05 -1.99
C SER A 272 -5.54 7.95 -1.92
N LEU A 273 -4.59 7.78 -2.84
CA LEU A 273 -3.39 8.61 -2.91
C LEU A 273 -3.71 10.04 -3.33
N ILE A 274 -4.58 10.24 -4.32
CA ILE A 274 -5.04 11.57 -4.75
C ILE A 274 -5.75 12.29 -3.59
N ILE A 275 -6.71 11.61 -2.95
CA ILE A 275 -7.46 12.21 -1.82
C ILE A 275 -6.52 12.55 -0.66
N SER A 276 -5.57 11.67 -0.33
CA SER A 276 -4.56 11.96 0.69
C SER A 276 -3.65 13.12 0.31
N TYR A 277 -3.29 13.27 -0.95
CA TYR A 277 -2.49 14.40 -1.42
C TYR A 277 -3.26 15.73 -1.28
N ASP A 278 -4.51 15.78 -1.72
CA ASP A 278 -5.36 16.96 -1.59
C ASP A 278 -5.60 17.33 -0.12
N PHE A 279 -5.81 16.31 0.73
CA PHE A 279 -5.96 16.51 2.16
C PHE A 279 -4.68 16.98 2.84
N MET A 280 -3.51 16.51 2.41
CA MET A 280 -2.21 17.00 2.88
C MET A 280 -2.08 18.50 2.66
N GLU A 281 -2.42 18.98 1.46
CA GLU A 281 -2.36 20.40 1.12
C GLU A 281 -3.32 21.21 1.99
N LEU A 282 -4.58 20.77 2.11
CA LEU A 282 -5.59 21.43 2.93
C LEU A 282 -5.19 21.51 4.41
N VAL A 283 -4.66 20.43 4.97
CA VAL A 283 -4.21 20.41 6.37
C VAL A 283 -2.92 21.20 6.55
N GLY A 284 -1.99 21.15 5.59
CA GLY A 284 -0.79 21.99 5.59
C GLY A 284 -1.14 23.47 5.67
N ASP A 285 -2.05 23.92 4.82
CA ASP A 285 -2.54 25.30 4.78
C ASP A 285 -3.26 25.69 6.07
N ALA A 286 -4.12 24.81 6.60
CA ALA A 286 -4.80 25.02 7.88
C ALA A 286 -3.82 25.12 9.05
N LEU A 287 -2.65 24.48 8.96
CA LEU A 287 -1.58 24.54 9.96
C LEU A 287 -0.59 25.69 9.72
N GLY A 288 -0.85 26.54 8.72
CA GLY A 288 -0.04 27.72 8.43
C GLY A 288 1.20 27.44 7.57
N ALA A 289 1.27 26.29 6.90
CA ALA A 289 2.18 26.15 5.77
C ALA A 289 1.62 26.95 4.59
N PRO A 290 2.38 27.85 3.96
CA PRO A 290 1.93 28.46 2.71
C PRO A 290 1.87 27.35 1.65
N SER A 291 0.71 27.14 1.04
CA SER A 291 0.56 26.19 -0.06
C SER A 291 1.56 26.50 -1.16
N LEU A 292 2.36 25.48 -1.53
CA LEU A 292 3.21 25.53 -2.71
C LEU A 292 2.39 25.71 -4.00
N SER A 293 1.08 25.47 -3.93
CA SER A 293 0.07 25.67 -4.98
C SER A 293 -0.33 27.13 -5.20
N SER A 294 0.07 28.07 -4.33
CA SER A 294 -0.23 29.49 -4.56
C SER A 294 0.59 30.01 -5.76
N SER A 295 0.05 29.86 -6.96
CA SER A 295 0.61 30.39 -8.21
C SER A 295 0.68 31.94 -8.22
N ASN A 296 0.30 32.59 -7.13
CA ASN A 296 0.26 34.04 -6.97
C ASN A 296 1.55 34.64 -6.38
N THR A 297 2.42 33.84 -5.74
CA THR A 297 3.75 34.33 -5.32
C THR A 297 4.71 34.43 -6.51
N LEU A 298 4.62 33.52 -7.48
CA LEU A 298 5.43 33.60 -8.71
C LEU A 298 4.95 34.74 -9.65
N LYS A 299 3.65 35.05 -9.60
CA LYS A 299 3.03 36.19 -10.32
C LYS A 299 3.30 37.56 -9.71
N LYS A 300 3.88 37.63 -8.52
CA LYS A 300 4.30 38.89 -7.86
C LYS A 300 5.81 39.15 -7.98
N VAL A 301 6.57 38.19 -8.51
CA VAL A 301 8.02 38.29 -8.71
C VAL A 301 8.37 38.49 -10.19
N LEU A 302 7.50 38.07 -11.11
CA LEU A 302 7.48 38.50 -12.51
C LEU A 302 6.59 39.74 -12.67
#